data_AF-A0A420HD97-F1
#
_entry.id   AF-A0A420HD97-F1
#
_cell.length_a   1.000
_cell.length_b   1.000
_cell.length_c   1.000
_cell.angle_alpha   90.00
_cell.angle_beta   90.00
_cell.angle_gamma   90.00
#
_symmetry.space_group_name_H-M   'P 1'
#
loop_
_entity.id
_entity.type
_entity.pdbx_description
1 polymer ?
#
loop_
_entity_poly.entity_id
_entity_poly.type
_entity_poly.pdbx_seq_one_letter_code
_entity_poly.pdbx_strand_id
1 'polypeptide(L)' 'MGNSYQYKLEDLCSRNKWHWPRYFSVGTKPNFCSYDMKVAGLSFRGDECSSEEEAKENVAKKALDFFGES' A
#
# COMPACT_ATOMS: atom_id res chain seq x y z
N MET A 1 13.82 -1.65 14.00
CA MET A 1 12.80 -0.64 13.63
C MET A 1 12.36 -0.92 12.21
N GLY A 2 11.05 -1.06 12.01
CA GLY A 2 10.44 -1.76 10.88
C GLY A 2 10.81 -1.22 9.51
N ASN A 3 11.28 -2.10 8.63
CA ASN A 3 11.55 -1.85 7.22
C ASN A 3 10.29 -2.00 6.34
N SER A 4 9.10 -1.85 6.91
CA SER A 4 7.85 -2.07 6.18
C SER A 4 7.60 -0.93 5.20
N TYR A 5 7.23 -1.25 3.96
CA TYR A 5 6.96 -0.26 2.90
C TYR A 5 5.86 0.73 3.30
N GLN A 6 4.95 0.30 4.17
CA GLN A 6 3.90 1.15 4.74
C GLN A 6 4.49 2.38 5.44
N TYR A 7 5.47 2.19 6.31
CA TYR A 7 6.10 3.28 7.06
C TYR A 7 6.86 4.24 6.14
N LYS A 8 7.53 3.72 5.12
CA LYS A 8 8.20 4.54 4.11
C LYS A 8 7.20 5.37 3.31
N LEU A 9 6.05 4.79 2.97
CA LEU A 9 4.98 5.49 2.25
C LEU A 9 4.32 6.56 3.13
N GLU A 10 4.14 6.28 4.41
CA GLU A 10 3.65 7.24 5.40
C GLU A 10 4.60 8.43 5.56
N ASP A 11 5.90 8.18 5.69
CA ASP A 11 6.93 9.21 5.74
C ASP A 11 6.95 10.06 4.45
N LEU A 12 6.84 9.41 3.29
CA LEU A 12 6.70 10.09 2.00
C LEU A 12 5.45 10.99 1.96
N CYS A 13 4.30 10.49 2.41
CA CYS A 13 3.07 11.28 2.47
C CYS A 13 3.23 12.49 3.39
N SER A 14 3.87 12.31 4.55
CA SER A 14 4.15 13.40 5.50
C SER A 14 5.03 14.48 4.87
N ARG A 15 6.13 14.09 4.21
CA ARG A 15 7.05 15.02 3.52
C ARG A 15 6.38 15.80 2.40
N ASN A 16 5.53 15.14 1.63
CA ASN A 16 4.83 15.73 0.47
C ASN A 16 3.50 16.41 0.84
N LYS A 17 3.14 16.45 2.14
CA LYS A 17 1.84 16.94 2.63
C LYS A 17 0.64 16.26 1.96
N TRP A 18 0.79 14.99 1.61
CA TRP A 18 -0.30 14.17 1.08
C TRP A 18 -1.17 13.64 2.21
N HIS A 19 -2.40 13.30 1.86
CA HIS A 19 -3.25 12.53 2.76
C HIS A 19 -2.63 11.16 3.03
N TRP A 20 -2.78 10.69 4.28
CA TRP A 20 -2.35 9.36 4.70
C TRP A 20 -2.90 8.27 3.77
N PRO A 21 -2.09 7.24 3.46
CA PRO A 21 -2.52 6.15 2.60
C PRO A 21 -3.71 5.41 3.22
N ARG A 22 -4.77 5.24 2.44
CA ARG A 22 -5.97 4.50 2.85
C ARG A 22 -5.99 3.14 2.20
N TYR A 23 -6.00 2.09 3.01
CA TYR A 23 -6.10 0.70 2.56
C TYR A 23 -7.56 0.25 2.56
N PHE A 24 -7.94 -0.47 1.51
CA PHE A 24 -9.28 -1.02 1.29
C PHE A 24 -9.13 -2.50 0.98
N SER A 25 -9.81 -3.37 1.71
CA SER A 25 -9.85 -4.81 1.39
C SER A 25 -10.81 -5.03 0.22
N VAL A 26 -10.37 -5.77 -0.82
CA VAL A 26 -11.14 -5.91 -2.08
C VAL A 26 -11.83 -7.26 -2.23
N GLY A 27 -11.84 -8.05 -1.15
CA GLY A 27 -12.59 -9.30 -1.08
C GLY A 27 -11.67 -10.46 -0.79
N THR A 28 -11.98 -11.13 0.31
CA THR A 28 -11.32 -12.34 0.77
C THR A 28 -11.89 -13.51 -0.04
N LYS A 29 -11.11 -14.01 -1.01
CA LYS A 29 -11.34 -15.39 -1.47
C LYS A 29 -10.91 -16.32 -0.32
N PRO A 30 -11.46 -17.54 -0.21
CA PRO A 30 -11.24 -18.42 0.94
C PRO A 30 -9.77 -18.74 1.26
N ASN A 31 -8.81 -18.41 0.38
CA ASN A 31 -7.37 -18.53 0.63
C ASN A 31 -6.54 -17.31 0.16
N PHE A 32 -7.18 -16.24 -0.32
CA PHE A 32 -6.47 -15.08 -0.87
C PHE A 32 -7.08 -13.77 -0.38
N CYS A 33 -6.21 -12.89 0.06
CA CYS A 33 -6.46 -11.52 0.45
C CYS A 33 -5.82 -10.58 -0.57
N SER A 34 -6.57 -9.57 -1.00
CA SER A 34 -6.02 -8.45 -1.79
C SER A 34 -6.44 -7.14 -1.15
N TYR A 35 -5.55 -6.16 -1.23
CA TYR A 35 -5.78 -4.81 -0.72
C TYR A 35 -5.56 -3.80 -1.84
N ASP A 36 -6.53 -2.91 -2.01
CA ASP A 36 -6.36 -1.68 -2.76
C ASP A 36 -5.94 -0.58 -1.80
N MET A 37 -5.25 0.44 -2.32
CA MET A 37 -4.80 1.58 -1.55
C MET A 37 -5.03 2.87 -2.33
N LYS A 38 -5.41 3.93 -1.63
CA LYS A 38 -5.44 5.28 -2.19
C LYS A 38 -4.44 6.18 -1.48
N VAL A 39 -3.61 6.86 -2.27
CA VAL A 39 -2.58 7.78 -1.78
C VAL A 39 -2.33 8.87 -2.83
N ALA A 40 -2.19 10.12 -2.40
CA ALA A 40 -2.00 11.28 -3.29
C ALA A 40 -3.07 11.43 -4.41
N GLY A 41 -4.30 10.95 -4.18
CA GLY A 41 -5.36 10.95 -5.20
C GLY A 41 -5.27 9.81 -6.22
N LEU A 42 -4.22 8.98 -6.18
CA LEU A 42 -4.06 7.79 -7.00
C LEU A 42 -4.59 6.55 -6.28
N SER A 43 -5.00 5.56 -7.06
CA SER A 43 -5.49 4.26 -6.56
C SER A 43 -4.57 3.16 -7.06
N PHE A 44 -4.10 2.31 -6.14
CA PHE A 44 -3.22 1.18 -6.40
C PHE A 44 -3.92 -0.11 -5.99
N ARG A 45 -3.78 -1.15 -6.80
CA ARG A 45 -4.27 -2.49 -6.48
C ARG A 45 -3.08 -3.40 -6.15
N GLY A 46 -3.13 -3.97 -4.94
CA GLY A 46 -2.21 -5.00 -4.50
C GLY A 46 -2.52 -6.34 -5.15
N ASP A 47 -1.52 -7.20 -5.21
CA ASP A 47 -1.66 -8.56 -5.70
C ASP A 47 -2.37 -9.45 -4.67
N GLU A 48 -2.96 -10.55 -5.15
CA GLU A 48 -3.60 -11.56 -4.30
C GLU A 48 -2.53 -12.35 -3.54
N CYS A 49 -2.54 -12.27 -2.20
CA CYS A 49 -1.62 -12.99 -1.31
C CYS A 49 -2.39 -13.82 -0.28
N SER A 50 -1.72 -14.77 0.37
CA SER A 50 -2.30 -15.60 1.42
C SER A 50 -2.47 -14.89 2.77
N SER A 51 -1.83 -13.72 2.95
CA SER A 51 -1.78 -12.99 4.21
C SER A 51 -2.12 -11.50 4.02
N GLU A 52 -2.88 -10.93 4.97
CA GLU A 52 -3.28 -9.52 4.93
C GLU A 52 -2.09 -8.55 5.06
N GLU A 53 -1.12 -8.88 5.92
CA GLU A 53 0.10 -8.08 6.10
C GLU A 53 0.91 -8.01 4.80
N GLU A 54 1.06 -9.15 4.13
CA GLU A 54 1.77 -9.26 2.85
C GLU A 54 1.04 -8.50 1.74
N ALA A 55 -0.30 -8.59 1.69
CA ALA A 55 -1.11 -7.84 0.75
C ALA A 55 -0.98 -6.31 0.94
N LYS A 56 -0.94 -5.84 2.21
CA LYS A 56 -0.72 -4.43 2.54
C LYS A 56 0.71 -3.98 2.20
N GLU A 57 1.72 -4.81 2.45
CA GLU A 57 3.09 -4.50 2.06
C GLU A 57 3.27 -4.44 0.53
N ASN A 58 2.66 -5.37 -0.21
CA ASN A 58 2.72 -5.39 -1.67
C ASN A 58 2.13 -4.12 -2.29
N VAL A 59 0.94 -3.69 -1.85
CA VAL A 59 0.33 -2.46 -2.37
C VAL A 59 1.10 -1.21 -1.95
N ALA A 60 1.65 -1.19 -0.72
CA ALA A 60 2.48 -0.10 -0.24
C ALA A 60 3.78 0.02 -1.04
N LYS A 61 4.43 -1.12 -1.34
CA LYS A 61 5.63 -1.19 -2.18
C LYS A 61 5.36 -0.66 -3.58
N LYS A 62 4.27 -1.08 -4.24
CA LYS A 62 3.89 -0.59 -5.58
C LYS A 62 3.73 0.94 -5.62
N ALA A 63 3.04 1.51 -4.64
CA ALA A 63 2.89 2.96 -4.60
C ALA A 63 4.21 3.67 -4.30
N LEU A 64 5.03 3.12 -3.38
CA LEU A 64 6.31 3.70 -3.05
C LEU A 64 7.26 3.71 -4.25
N ASP A 65 7.29 2.62 -5.02
CA ASP A 65 8.06 2.48 -6.26
C ASP A 65 7.61 3.53 -7.29
N PHE A 66 6.30 3.65 -7.50
CA PHE A 66 5.71 4.65 -8.40
C PHE A 66 6.10 6.09 -8.04
N PHE A 67 6.15 6.44 -6.76
CA PHE A 67 6.58 7.78 -6.33
C PHE A 67 8.09 7.94 -6.19
N GLY A 68 8.84 6.83 -6.08
CA GLY A 68 10.30 6.83 -5.96
C GLY A 68 11.02 6.95 -7.31
N GLU A 69 10.37 6.57 -8.41
CA GLU A 69 10.87 6.75 -9.78
C GLU A 69 10.56 8.14 -10.38
N SER A 70 9.94 9.07 -9.62
CA SER A 70 9.47 10.36 -10.13
C SER A 70 10.25 11.59 -9.68
#